data_AF-A0A5Y1YFH3-F1
#
_entry.id   AF-A0A5Y1YFH3-F1
#
_cell.length_a   1.000
_cell.length_b   1.000
_cell.length_c   1.000
_cell.angle_alpha   90.00
_cell.angle_beta   90.00
_cell.angle_gamma   90.00
#
_symmetry.space_group_name_H-M   'P 1'
#
loop_
_entity.id
_entity.type
_entity.pdbx_description
1 polymer ?
#
loop_
_entity_poly.entity_id
_entity_poly.type
_entity_poly.pdbx_seq_one_letter_code
_entity_poly.pdbx_strand_id
1 'polypeptide(L)'
;TQSGRTYVGLQNEYNGIIDAASHPQLALIADSTPDKATKDALAEALQSDSAAAYFDQVASPEAKARGYMSAREFESFEAGRRYANTAYQTDLQEMQGDNLLRELVRTTAQLNWQLNDLKEQIREGNVIAGQQLALSARQYYEQRLHGLESTISQGMSK
;
A
#
# COMPACT_ATOMS: atom_id res chain seq x y z
N THR A 1 -19.83 38.93 2.40
CA THR A 1 -19.09 39.63 3.48
C THR A 1 -17.65 39.15 3.52
N GLN A 2 -16.73 39.86 4.19
CA GLN A 2 -15.33 39.41 4.32
C GLN A 2 -15.23 38.07 5.06
N SER A 3 -15.98 37.89 6.15
CA SER A 3 -16.03 36.64 6.93
C SER A 3 -16.48 35.44 6.10
N GLY A 4 -17.44 35.62 5.18
CA GLY A 4 -17.86 34.56 4.25
C GLY A 4 -16.75 34.12 3.30
N ARG A 5 -15.96 35.06 2.76
CA ARG A 5 -14.81 34.73 1.90
C ARG A 5 -13.71 34.00 2.68
N THR A 6 -13.43 34.45 3.90
CA THR A 6 -12.45 33.80 4.78
C THR A 6 -12.88 32.39 5.16
N TYR A 7 -14.16 32.18 5.48
CA TYR A 7 -14.71 30.86 5.78
C TYR A 7 -14.50 29.89 4.61
N VAL A 8 -14.89 30.28 3.39
CA VAL A 8 -14.72 29.43 2.20
C VAL A 8 -13.25 29.11 1.95
N GLY A 9 -12.34 30.09 2.10
CA GLY A 9 -10.91 29.87 1.95
C GLY A 9 -10.35 28.82 2.93
N LEU A 10 -10.67 28.98 4.22
CA LEU A 10 -10.24 28.04 5.26
C LEU A 10 -10.88 26.66 5.11
N GLN A 11 -12.14 26.60 4.66
CA GLN A 11 -12.83 25.34 4.41
C GLN A 11 -12.15 24.57 3.26
N ASN A 12 -11.79 25.26 2.18
CA ASN A 12 -11.08 24.65 1.05
C ASN A 12 -9.70 24.15 1.46
N GLU A 13 -8.97 24.92 2.26
CA GLU A 13 -7.66 24.52 2.80
C GLU A 13 -7.77 23.29 3.70
N TYR A 14 -8.73 23.31 4.63
CA TYR A 14 -9.03 22.17 5.50
C TYR A 14 -9.35 20.90 4.69
N ASN A 15 -10.26 21.00 3.71
CA ASN A 15 -10.62 19.87 2.87
C ASN A 15 -9.42 19.34 2.08
N GLY A 16 -8.60 20.22 1.51
CA GLY A 16 -7.39 19.81 0.78
C GLY A 16 -6.40 19.05 1.67
N ILE A 17 -6.25 19.45 2.94
CA ILE A 17 -5.39 18.73 3.89
C ILE A 17 -5.99 17.37 4.26
N ILE A 18 -7.31 17.29 4.50
CA ILE A 18 -7.99 16.02 4.81
C ILE A 18 -7.91 15.05 3.64
N ASP A 19 -8.07 15.53 2.40
CA ASP A 19 -7.94 14.71 1.19
C ASP A 19 -6.52 14.15 1.08
N ALA A 20 -5.49 14.99 1.21
CA ALA A 20 -4.09 14.57 1.20
C ALA A 20 -3.77 13.57 2.33
N ALA A 21 -4.30 13.82 3.53
CA ALA A 21 -4.14 12.96 4.69
C ALA A 21 -4.78 11.57 4.51
N SER A 22 -5.87 11.49 3.74
CA SER A 22 -6.58 10.23 3.47
C SER A 22 -5.91 9.38 2.40
N HIS A 23 -5.15 10.00 1.48
CA HIS A 23 -4.61 9.35 0.29
C HIS A 23 -3.77 8.08 0.59
N PRO A 24 -2.83 8.06 1.57
CA PRO A 24 -2.04 6.85 1.85
C PRO A 24 -2.89 5.64 2.26
N GLN A 25 -3.94 5.86 3.07
CA GLN A 25 -4.84 4.80 3.50
C GLN A 25 -5.68 4.27 2.35
N LEU A 26 -6.16 5.16 1.48
CA LEU A 26 -6.92 4.79 0.28
C LEU A 26 -6.06 4.00 -0.71
N ALA A 27 -4.82 4.43 -0.93
CA ALA A 27 -3.86 3.71 -1.77
C ALA A 27 -3.55 2.31 -1.21
N LEU A 28 -3.34 2.19 0.11
CA LEU A 28 -3.13 0.89 0.75
C LEU A 28 -4.33 -0.05 0.57
N ILE A 29 -5.56 0.47 0.70
CA ILE A 29 -6.79 -0.30 0.49
C ILE A 29 -6.89 -0.75 -0.97
N ALA A 30 -6.63 0.16 -1.91
CA ALA A 30 -6.65 -0.15 -3.34
C ALA A 30 -5.65 -1.27 -3.68
N ASP A 31 -4.40 -1.14 -3.23
CA ASP A 31 -3.34 -2.12 -3.49
C ASP A 31 -3.57 -3.46 -2.78
N SER A 32 -4.37 -3.49 -1.71
CA SER A 32 -4.78 -4.70 -0.98
C SER A 32 -6.09 -5.29 -1.50
N THR A 33 -6.75 -4.63 -2.46
CA THR A 33 -7.97 -5.13 -3.08
C THR A 33 -7.60 -6.10 -4.22
N PRO A 34 -8.32 -7.22 -4.39
CA PRO A 34 -8.08 -8.15 -5.49
C PRO A 34 -8.03 -7.46 -6.85
N ASP A 35 -6.96 -7.72 -7.60
CA ASP A 35 -6.70 -7.10 -8.88
C ASP A 35 -6.55 -8.15 -9.98
N LYS A 36 -7.46 -8.14 -10.95
CA LYS A 36 -7.44 -9.05 -12.09
C LYS A 36 -6.21 -8.88 -12.98
N ALA A 37 -5.53 -7.73 -12.92
CA ALA A 37 -4.28 -7.52 -13.67
C ALA A 37 -3.16 -8.47 -13.23
N THR A 38 -3.23 -9.02 -12.01
CA THR A 38 -2.24 -10.00 -11.51
C THR A 38 -2.47 -11.41 -12.05
N LYS A 39 -3.61 -11.69 -12.68
CA LYS A 39 -4.03 -13.06 -13.05
C LYS A 39 -3.03 -13.77 -13.95
N ASP A 40 -2.63 -13.13 -15.05
CA ASP A 40 -1.78 -13.78 -16.06
C ASP A 40 -0.36 -13.97 -15.52
N ALA A 41 0.17 -12.97 -14.81
CA ALA A 41 1.48 -13.04 -14.17
C ALA A 41 1.53 -14.13 -13.07
N LEU A 42 0.45 -14.27 -12.30
CA LEU A 42 0.32 -15.35 -11.32
C LEU A 42 0.25 -16.70 -12.02
N ALA A 43 -0.57 -16.85 -13.05
CA ALA A 43 -0.68 -18.11 -13.79
C ALA A 43 0.66 -18.54 -14.40
N GLU A 44 1.46 -17.60 -14.91
CA GLU A 44 2.82 -17.84 -15.38
C GLU A 44 3.74 -18.28 -14.25
N ALA A 45 3.74 -17.57 -13.11
CA ALA A 45 4.56 -17.93 -11.96
C ALA A 45 4.26 -19.35 -11.44
N LEU A 46 2.98 -19.74 -11.42
CA LEU A 46 2.53 -21.05 -10.94
C LEU A 46 2.83 -22.21 -11.90
N GLN A 47 3.45 -21.98 -13.07
CA GLN A 47 3.95 -23.06 -13.91
C GLN A 47 5.14 -23.80 -13.28
N SER A 48 5.82 -23.17 -12.32
CA SER A 48 6.90 -23.79 -11.55
C SER A 48 6.34 -24.49 -10.31
N ASP A 49 6.69 -25.77 -10.13
CA ASP A 49 6.24 -26.57 -8.98
C ASP A 49 6.64 -25.94 -7.65
N SER A 50 7.85 -25.38 -7.54
CA SER A 50 8.29 -24.71 -6.33
C SER A 50 7.51 -23.41 -6.07
N ALA A 51 7.15 -22.66 -7.10
CA ALA A 51 6.30 -21.48 -6.96
C ALA A 51 4.86 -21.85 -6.56
N ALA A 52 4.31 -22.92 -7.14
CA ALA A 52 2.99 -23.45 -6.76
C ALA A 52 2.96 -23.91 -5.29
N ALA A 53 3.98 -24.65 -4.86
CA ALA A 53 4.09 -25.08 -3.46
C ALA A 53 4.18 -23.89 -2.49
N TYR A 54 4.88 -22.82 -2.87
CA TYR A 54 4.96 -21.61 -2.04
C TYR A 54 3.64 -20.84 -2.03
N PHE A 55 2.95 -20.75 -3.18
CA PHE A 55 1.61 -20.17 -3.26
C PHE A 55 0.64 -20.88 -2.32
N ASP A 56 0.67 -22.21 -2.29
CA ASP A 56 -0.15 -23.01 -1.38
C ASP A 56 0.14 -22.73 0.09
N GLN A 57 1.36 -22.31 0.44
CA GLN A 57 1.73 -21.96 1.80
C GLN A 57 1.31 -20.53 2.18
N VAL A 58 1.53 -19.54 1.31
CA VAL A 58 1.46 -18.13 1.71
C VAL A 58 0.28 -17.36 1.13
N ALA A 59 -0.31 -17.82 0.02
CA ALA A 59 -1.40 -17.09 -0.61
C ALA A 59 -2.66 -17.10 0.26
N SER A 60 -3.38 -15.99 0.23
CA SER A 60 -4.65 -15.86 0.94
C SER A 60 -5.70 -16.87 0.41
N PRO A 61 -6.68 -17.26 1.24
CA PRO A 61 -7.79 -18.10 0.78
C PRO A 61 -8.53 -17.51 -0.42
N GLU A 62 -8.62 -16.17 -0.45
CA GLU A 62 -9.26 -15.42 -1.52
C GLU A 62 -8.49 -15.53 -2.84
N ALA A 63 -7.16 -15.35 -2.80
CA ALA A 63 -6.31 -15.54 -3.97
C ALA A 63 -6.37 -16.97 -4.51
N LYS A 64 -6.36 -17.97 -3.62
CA LYS A 64 -6.52 -19.39 -3.97
C LYS A 64 -7.86 -19.67 -4.65
N ALA A 65 -8.94 -19.08 -4.15
CA ALA A 65 -10.28 -19.28 -4.71
C ALA A 65 -10.46 -18.59 -6.07
N ARG A 66 -9.88 -17.40 -6.25
CA ARG A 66 -10.08 -16.56 -7.44
C ARG A 66 -9.07 -16.82 -8.56
N GLY A 67 -7.87 -17.29 -8.23
CA GLY A 67 -6.75 -17.44 -9.16
C GLY A 67 -6.08 -16.11 -9.54
N TYR A 68 -6.23 -15.07 -8.73
CA TYR A 68 -5.52 -13.79 -8.84
C TYR A 68 -5.46 -13.10 -7.47
N MET A 69 -4.48 -12.23 -7.28
CA MET A 69 -4.14 -11.59 -6.00
C MET A 69 -4.45 -10.09 -6.03
N SER A 70 -4.35 -9.44 -4.87
CA SER A 70 -4.13 -7.99 -4.85
C SER A 70 -2.69 -7.67 -5.34
N ALA A 71 -2.45 -6.44 -5.80
CA ALA A 71 -1.11 -6.03 -6.23
C ALA A 71 -0.08 -6.20 -5.10
N ARG A 72 -0.44 -5.80 -3.88
CA ARG A 72 0.41 -5.92 -2.69
C ARG A 72 0.71 -7.37 -2.32
N GLU A 73 -0.30 -8.24 -2.35
CA GLU A 73 -0.12 -9.67 -2.09
C GLU A 73 0.77 -10.33 -3.16
N PHE A 74 0.59 -9.95 -4.43
CA PHE A 74 1.41 -10.45 -5.53
C PHE A 74 2.88 -10.05 -5.41
N GLU A 75 3.16 -8.79 -5.07
CA GLU A 75 4.53 -8.32 -4.81
C GLU A 75 5.22 -9.10 -3.68
N SER A 76 4.50 -9.33 -2.58
CA SER A 76 4.99 -10.13 -1.46
C SER A 76 5.25 -11.60 -1.86
N PHE A 77 4.31 -12.19 -2.62
CA PHE A 77 4.46 -13.54 -3.15
C PHE A 77 5.69 -13.66 -4.07
N GLU A 78 5.85 -12.75 -5.03
CA GLU A 78 6.97 -12.76 -5.99
C GLU A 78 8.34 -12.59 -5.31
N ALA A 79 8.43 -11.69 -4.33
CA ALA A 79 9.65 -11.51 -3.55
C ALA A 79 9.94 -12.76 -2.69
N GLY A 80 8.91 -13.27 -2.01
CA GLY A 80 9.03 -14.40 -1.10
C GLY A 80 9.37 -15.71 -1.80
N ARG A 81 8.75 -15.99 -2.96
CA ARG A 81 8.94 -17.26 -3.66
C ARG A 81 10.35 -17.49 -4.18
N ARG A 82 11.17 -16.42 -4.28
CA ARG A 82 12.59 -16.49 -4.71
C ARG A 82 13.55 -16.49 -3.54
N TYR A 83 13.14 -15.97 -2.39
CA TYR A 83 14.00 -15.86 -1.20
C TYR A 83 13.64 -16.90 -0.13
N ALA A 84 12.40 -16.87 0.37
CA ALA A 84 11.94 -17.67 1.51
C ALA A 84 11.50 -19.10 1.14
N ASN A 85 11.27 -19.37 -0.14
CA ASN A 85 10.82 -20.68 -0.61
C ASN A 85 11.96 -21.70 -0.64
N THR A 86 11.92 -22.70 0.25
CA THR A 86 12.92 -23.75 0.32
C THR A 86 12.95 -24.64 -0.91
N ALA A 87 11.81 -24.91 -1.55
CA ALA A 87 11.76 -25.69 -2.79
C ALA A 87 12.50 -24.96 -3.91
N TYR A 88 12.31 -23.65 -4.04
CA TYR A 88 13.07 -22.84 -5.00
C TYR A 88 14.57 -22.83 -4.71
N GLN A 89 14.98 -22.81 -3.43
CA GLN A 89 16.40 -22.90 -3.08
C GLN A 89 17.01 -24.26 -3.45
N THR A 90 16.25 -25.35 -3.33
CA THR A 90 16.64 -26.68 -3.82
C THR A 90 16.78 -26.68 -5.33
N ASP A 91 15.76 -26.20 -6.06
CA ASP A 91 15.80 -26.10 -7.52
C ASP A 91 17.04 -25.32 -7.97
N LEU A 92 17.31 -24.17 -7.34
CA LEU A 92 18.46 -23.33 -7.64
C LEU A 92 19.78 -24.05 -7.36
N GLN A 93 19.87 -24.87 -6.32
CA GLN A 93 21.06 -25.64 -5.98
C GLN A 93 21.30 -26.78 -6.98
N GLU A 94 20.24 -27.39 -7.51
CA GLU A 94 20.28 -28.49 -8.48
C GLU A 94 20.54 -28.01 -9.92
N MET A 95 20.27 -26.72 -10.22
CA MET A 95 20.60 -26.13 -11.51
C MET A 95 22.08 -26.35 -11.85
N GLN A 96 22.39 -26.98 -12.98
CA GLN A 96 23.77 -27.10 -13.45
C GLN A 96 24.28 -25.72 -13.90
N GLY A 97 25.46 -25.30 -13.43
CA GLY A 97 26.00 -23.99 -13.79
C GLY A 97 26.99 -23.40 -12.78
N ASP A 98 27.37 -22.14 -13.04
CA ASP A 98 28.34 -21.37 -12.27
C ASP A 98 27.83 -21.04 -10.86
N ASN A 99 28.64 -21.38 -9.85
CA ASN A 99 28.41 -21.03 -8.44
C ASN A 99 28.21 -19.54 -8.24
N LEU A 100 28.95 -18.71 -8.98
CA LEU A 100 28.86 -17.25 -8.87
C LEU A 100 27.49 -16.73 -9.33
N LEU A 101 26.94 -17.29 -10.40
CA LEU A 101 25.61 -16.91 -10.88
C LEU A 101 24.51 -17.28 -9.88
N ARG A 102 24.60 -18.46 -9.25
CA ARG A 102 23.66 -18.84 -8.19
C ARG A 102 23.74 -17.90 -7.00
N GLU A 103 24.94 -17.54 -6.58
CA GLU A 103 25.11 -16.62 -5.45
C GLU A 103 24.60 -15.21 -5.78
N LEU A 104 24.77 -14.76 -7.02
CA LEU A 104 24.18 -13.52 -7.51
C LEU A 104 22.65 -13.56 -7.48
N VAL A 105 22.04 -14.68 -7.89
CA VAL A 105 20.57 -14.89 -7.83
C VAL A 105 20.09 -14.84 -6.37
N ARG A 106 20.77 -15.53 -5.45
CA ARG A 106 20.42 -15.52 -4.02
C ARG A 106 20.50 -14.12 -3.42
N THR A 107 21.60 -13.41 -3.67
CA THR A 107 21.79 -12.03 -3.20
C THR A 107 20.70 -11.11 -3.75
N THR A 108 20.37 -11.24 -5.04
CA THR A 108 19.31 -10.44 -5.67
C THR A 108 17.93 -10.75 -5.07
N ALA A 109 17.62 -12.03 -4.84
CA ALA A 109 16.37 -12.43 -4.20
C ALA A 109 16.25 -11.88 -2.78
N GLN A 110 17.34 -11.93 -2.00
CA GLN A 110 17.39 -11.34 -0.66
C GLN A 110 17.15 -9.83 -0.69
N LEU A 111 17.80 -9.12 -1.61
CA LEU A 111 17.62 -7.67 -1.77
C LEU A 111 16.16 -7.35 -2.12
N ASN A 112 15.56 -8.07 -3.06
CA ASN A 112 14.16 -7.86 -3.44
C ASN A 112 13.20 -8.11 -2.27
N TRP A 113 13.46 -9.13 -1.45
CA TRP A 113 12.68 -9.40 -0.23
C TRP A 113 12.78 -8.26 0.77
N GLN A 114 14.00 -7.77 1.05
CA GLN A 114 14.22 -6.64 1.96
C GLN A 114 13.62 -5.33 1.43
N LEU A 115 13.67 -5.10 0.12
CA LEU A 115 13.06 -3.93 -0.51
C LEU A 115 11.53 -3.99 -0.43
N ASN A 116 10.93 -5.17 -0.59
CA ASN A 116 9.50 -5.35 -0.38
C ASN A 116 9.11 -5.05 1.07
N ASP A 117 9.85 -5.58 2.05
CA ASP A 117 9.60 -5.30 3.47
C ASP A 117 9.75 -3.80 3.79
N LEU A 118 10.78 -3.13 3.27
CA LEU A 118 10.96 -1.69 3.42
C LEU A 118 9.80 -0.90 2.79
N LYS A 119 9.32 -1.30 1.61
CA LYS A 119 8.15 -0.69 0.96
C LYS A 119 6.92 -0.79 1.86
N GLU A 120 6.71 -1.93 2.51
CA GLU A 120 5.61 -2.13 3.44
C GLU A 120 5.73 -1.24 4.69
N GLN A 121 6.91 -1.18 5.30
CA GLN A 121 7.16 -0.27 6.43
C GLN A 121 6.91 1.21 6.06
N ILE A 122 7.31 1.63 4.85
CA ILE A 122 7.04 2.99 4.35
C ILE A 122 5.54 3.23 4.14
N ARG A 123 4.80 2.25 3.58
CA ARG A 123 3.33 2.35 3.42
C ARG A 123 2.66 2.55 4.78
N GLU A 124 3.02 1.74 5.77
CA GLU A 124 2.49 1.86 7.14
C GLU A 124 2.80 3.23 7.76
N GLY A 125 4.06 3.69 7.63
CA GLY A 125 4.48 5.01 8.07
C GLY A 125 3.67 6.14 7.41
N ASN A 126 3.41 6.05 6.12
CA ASN A 126 2.61 7.04 5.38
C ASN A 126 1.16 7.06 5.83
N VAL A 127 0.56 5.91 6.16
CA VAL A 127 -0.80 5.84 6.73
C VAL A 127 -0.85 6.55 8.09
N ILE A 128 0.12 6.28 8.97
CA ILE A 128 0.20 6.93 10.28
C ILE A 128 0.39 8.45 10.13
N ALA A 129 1.29 8.87 9.24
CA ALA A 129 1.54 10.29 8.96
C ALA A 129 0.28 10.98 8.43
N GLY A 130 -0.47 10.33 7.54
CA GLY A 130 -1.77 10.80 7.06
C GLY A 130 -2.77 10.98 8.20
N GLN A 131 -2.91 9.98 9.08
CA GLN A 131 -3.80 10.06 10.24
C GLN A 131 -3.41 11.22 11.18
N GLN A 132 -2.12 11.41 11.44
CA GLN A 132 -1.62 12.53 12.26
C GLN A 132 -1.88 13.89 11.62
N LEU A 133 -1.70 14.00 10.29
CA LEU A 133 -2.03 15.20 9.53
C LEU A 133 -3.52 15.54 9.63
N ALA A 134 -4.40 14.54 9.48
CA ALA A 134 -5.84 14.73 9.63
C ALA A 134 -6.24 15.19 11.03
N LEU A 135 -5.65 14.60 12.08
CA LEU A 135 -5.90 15.02 13.47
C LEU A 135 -5.45 16.46 13.71
N SER A 136 -4.26 16.84 13.21
CA SER A 136 -3.72 18.19 13.33
C SER A 136 -4.59 19.21 12.60
N ALA A 137 -5.06 18.87 11.39
CA ALA A 137 -5.98 19.71 10.62
C ALA A 137 -7.30 19.92 11.36
N ARG A 138 -7.92 18.86 11.88
CA ARG A 138 -9.17 18.98 12.66
C ARG A 138 -8.98 19.93 13.85
N GLN A 139 -7.92 19.72 14.64
CA GLN A 139 -7.63 20.58 15.79
C GLN A 139 -7.44 22.06 15.40
N TYR A 140 -6.81 22.34 14.27
CA TYR A 140 -6.51 23.72 13.84
C TYR A 140 -7.71 24.44 13.20
N TYR A 141 -8.46 23.78 12.32
CA TYR A 141 -9.50 24.42 11.52
C TYR A 141 -10.88 24.41 12.18
N GLU A 142 -11.23 23.36 12.94
CA GLU A 142 -12.60 23.13 13.43
C GLU A 142 -13.12 24.31 14.28
N GLN A 143 -12.33 24.77 15.26
CA GLN A 143 -12.72 25.93 16.08
C GLN A 143 -12.84 27.23 15.27
N ARG A 144 -11.97 27.43 14.28
CA ARG A 144 -11.93 28.66 13.47
C ARG A 144 -13.10 28.72 12.49
N LEU A 145 -13.42 27.59 11.86
CA LEU A 145 -14.57 27.45 10.98
C LEU A 145 -15.87 27.68 11.76
N HIS A 146 -16.03 27.06 12.93
CA HIS A 146 -17.20 27.29 13.78
C HIS A 146 -17.36 28.76 14.23
N GLY A 147 -16.25 29.42 14.59
CA GLY A 147 -16.30 30.85 14.96
C GLY A 147 -16.72 31.76 13.80
N LEU A 148 -16.23 31.47 12.59
CA LEU A 148 -16.60 32.21 11.39
C LEU A 148 -18.05 31.94 10.96
N GLU A 149 -18.50 30.70 11.05
CA GLU A 149 -19.89 30.30 10.77
C GLU A 149 -20.88 31.05 11.67
N SER A 150 -20.61 31.12 12.98
CA SER A 150 -21.42 31.90 13.94
C SER A 150 -21.47 33.38 13.56
N THR A 151 -20.33 33.97 13.17
CA THR A 151 -20.25 35.38 12.74
C THR A 151 -21.05 35.63 11.46
N ILE A 152 -21.03 34.70 10.51
CA ILE A 152 -21.80 34.80 9.27
C ILE A 152 -23.31 34.75 9.55
N SER A 153 -23.75 33.79 10.38
CA SER A 153 -25.16 33.62 10.76
C SER A 153 -25.73 34.84 11.48
N GLN A 154 -24.95 35.46 12.38
CA GLN A 154 -25.33 36.70 13.05
C GLN A 154 -25.42 37.89 12.08
N GLY A 155 -24.54 37.93 11.07
CA GLY A 155 -24.55 38.98 10.04
C GLY A 155 -25.71 38.89 9.05
N MET A 156 -26.34 37.71 8.88
CA MET A 156 -27.54 37.54 8.04
C MET A 156 -28.86 37.80 8.79
N SER A 157 -28.82 37.84 10.13
CA SER A 157 -30.01 38.05 10.97
C SER A 157 -30.32 39.54 11.25
N LYS A 158 -29.59 40.46 10.61
CA LYS A 158 -29.76 41.92 10.66
C LYS A 158 -30.09 42.45 9.27
#